data_AF-A0A7J2M9S7-F1
#
_entry.id   AF-A0A7J2M9S7-F1
#
_cell.length_a   1.000
_cell.length_b   1.000
_cell.length_c   1.000
_cell.angle_alpha   90.00
_cell.angle_beta   90.00
_cell.angle_gamma   90.00
#
_symmetry.space_group_name_H-M   'P 1'
#
loop_
_entity.id
_entity.type
_entity.pdbx_description
1 polymer ?
#
loop_
_entity_poly.entity_id
_entity_poly.type
_entity_poly.pdbx_seq_one_letter_code
_entity_poly.pdbx_strand_id
1 'polypeptide(L)'
;MSKSPHLLDDIRGIVAWLISQIGLLLAAGVLIASIASLTFYSDWQKEAEAKAIASEIATAIETMDLKSESNITPYVFPFKNYHYNVTISTEYVTVMREGGTFTDVITAREALLIKPFIRPAAWDLAWNTSEELYDFLWRTYGGRQYAGNDTHPFPLNNENLVKQVKQYFSDELARTALQLARQPLRIEDTNEPIFLEKALIYFKHGNGDLDTMGIVIIHQEVPS
;
A
#
# COMPACT_ATOMS: atom_id res chain seq x y z
N MET A 1 85.76 -9.19 -7.99
CA MET A 1 84.66 -9.35 -7.00
C MET A 1 83.68 -8.21 -7.20
N SER A 2 82.57 -8.50 -7.87
CA SER A 2 81.48 -7.55 -8.15
C SER A 2 80.68 -7.32 -6.87
N LYS A 3 80.60 -6.08 -6.40
CA LYS A 3 79.69 -5.68 -5.31
C LYS A 3 78.38 -5.25 -5.95
N SER A 4 77.33 -6.04 -5.73
CA SER A 4 75.95 -5.70 -6.05
C SER A 4 75.56 -4.40 -5.33
N PRO A 5 75.01 -3.39 -6.03
CA PRO A 5 74.46 -2.22 -5.36
C PRO A 5 73.21 -2.65 -4.61
N HIS A 6 73.21 -2.44 -3.29
CA HIS A 6 72.06 -2.70 -2.44
C HIS A 6 70.91 -1.76 -2.85
N LEU A 7 69.81 -2.35 -3.33
CA LEU A 7 68.52 -1.69 -3.65
C LEU A 7 67.88 -0.94 -2.45
N LEU A 8 68.52 -0.94 -1.28
CA LEU A 8 68.00 -0.40 -0.02
C LEU A 8 68.57 0.97 0.37
N ASP A 9 69.57 1.50 -0.35
CA ASP A 9 70.16 2.82 -0.04
C ASP A 9 69.45 4.01 -0.71
N ASP A 10 68.52 3.77 -1.64
CA ASP A 10 67.77 4.86 -2.31
C ASP A 10 66.50 5.22 -1.53
N ILE A 11 66.71 5.86 -0.38
CA ILE A 11 65.64 6.37 0.50
C ILE A 11 64.68 7.29 -0.27
N ARG A 12 65.16 8.02 -1.27
CA ARG A 12 64.31 8.90 -2.12
C ARG A 12 63.39 8.07 -3.00
N GLY A 13 63.89 6.97 -3.57
CA GLY A 13 63.07 6.01 -4.32
C GLY A 13 61.98 5.35 -3.46
N ILE A 14 62.31 4.95 -2.23
CA ILE A 14 61.36 4.36 -1.28
C ILE A 14 60.28 5.37 -0.87
N VAL A 15 60.66 6.62 -0.59
CA VAL A 15 59.71 7.70 -0.25
C VAL A 15 58.81 8.05 -1.43
N ALA A 16 59.36 8.15 -2.65
CA ALA A 16 58.57 8.41 -3.86
C ALA A 16 57.56 7.28 -4.12
N TRP A 17 57.97 6.01 -3.91
CA TRP A 17 57.09 4.85 -4.02
C TRP A 17 55.97 4.88 -2.96
N LEU A 18 56.29 5.16 -1.69
CA LEU A 18 55.28 5.28 -0.62
C LEU A 18 54.28 6.41 -0.89
N ILE A 19 54.74 7.58 -1.35
CA ILE A 19 53.87 8.70 -1.72
C ILE A 19 52.96 8.32 -2.90
N SER A 20 53.48 7.58 -3.88
CA SER A 20 52.69 7.05 -4.98
C SER A 20 51.62 6.07 -4.51
N GLN A 21 51.93 5.18 -3.56
CA GLN A 21 50.97 4.25 -2.96
C GLN A 21 49.88 4.98 -2.16
N ILE A 22 50.25 6.00 -1.38
CA ILE A 22 49.28 6.84 -0.64
C ILE A 22 48.39 7.60 -1.62
N GLY A 23 48.96 8.17 -2.68
CA GLY A 23 48.20 8.86 -3.73
C GLY A 23 47.24 7.93 -4.45
N LEU A 24 47.66 6.69 -4.73
CA LEU A 24 46.81 5.66 -5.33
C LEU A 24 45.65 5.27 -4.40
N LEU A 25 45.91 5.09 -3.10
CA LEU A 25 44.88 4.78 -2.10
C LEU A 25 43.87 5.92 -1.97
N LEU A 26 44.33 7.17 -1.97
CA LEU A 26 43.44 8.35 -1.93
C LEU A 26 42.58 8.42 -3.19
N ALA A 27 43.17 8.25 -4.38
CA ALA A 27 42.43 8.24 -5.64
C ALA A 27 41.38 7.12 -5.69
N ALA A 28 41.75 5.92 -5.25
CA ALA A 28 40.82 4.80 -5.14
C ALA A 28 39.68 5.09 -4.16
N GLY A 29 39.98 5.69 -3.00
CA GLY A 29 38.97 6.10 -2.02
C GLY A 29 37.95 7.09 -2.57
N VAL A 30 38.41 8.12 -3.31
CA VAL A 30 37.53 9.11 -3.95
C VAL A 30 36.64 8.46 -5.02
N LEU A 31 37.19 7.54 -5.81
CA LEU A 31 36.42 6.80 -6.83
C LEU A 31 35.35 5.92 -6.18
N ILE A 32 35.69 5.17 -5.13
CA ILE A 32 34.73 4.33 -4.40
C ILE A 32 33.63 5.20 -3.78
N ALA A 33 33.99 6.33 -3.15
CA ALA A 33 33.01 7.25 -2.56
C ALA A 33 32.06 7.84 -3.61
N SER A 34 32.58 8.15 -4.80
CA SER A 34 31.79 8.70 -5.91
C SER A 34 30.82 7.67 -6.48
N ILE A 35 31.27 6.43 -6.67
CA ILE A 35 30.41 5.31 -7.11
C ILE A 35 29.31 5.07 -6.07
N ALA A 36 29.69 4.96 -4.79
CA ALA A 36 28.74 4.76 -3.69
C ALA A 36 27.68 5.86 -3.64
N SER A 37 28.09 7.13 -3.75
CA SER A 37 27.17 8.28 -3.76
C SER A 37 26.14 8.19 -4.89
N LEU A 38 26.57 7.85 -6.11
CA LEU A 38 25.67 7.69 -7.26
C LEU A 38 24.70 6.53 -7.08
N THR A 39 25.17 5.38 -6.57
CA THR A 39 24.32 4.21 -6.33
C THR A 39 23.29 4.46 -5.23
N PHE A 40 23.70 5.10 -4.12
CA PHE A 40 22.78 5.44 -3.03
C PHE A 40 21.76 6.48 -3.45
N TYR A 41 22.17 7.50 -4.22
CA TYR A 41 21.24 8.50 -4.73
C TYR A 41 20.20 7.88 -5.66
N SER A 42 20.62 6.97 -6.55
CA SER A 42 19.70 6.27 -7.46
C SER A 42 18.67 5.45 -6.70
N ASP A 43 19.11 4.63 -5.73
CA ASP A 43 18.18 3.78 -4.98
C ASP A 43 17.27 4.59 -4.05
N TRP A 44 17.77 5.67 -3.44
CA TRP A 44 16.96 6.61 -2.67
C TRP A 44 15.85 7.26 -3.52
N GLN A 45 16.18 7.70 -4.74
CA GLN A 45 15.19 8.25 -5.66
C GLN A 45 14.11 7.22 -6.00
N LYS A 46 14.51 5.98 -6.29
CA LYS A 46 13.57 4.88 -6.59
C LYS A 46 12.66 4.55 -5.41
N GLU A 47 13.19 4.58 -4.18
CA GLU A 47 12.41 4.40 -2.95
C GLU A 47 11.41 5.55 -2.75
N ALA A 48 11.84 6.79 -2.96
CA ALA A 48 10.96 7.96 -2.88
C ALA A 48 9.82 7.90 -3.90
N GLU A 49 10.08 7.43 -5.12
CA GLU A 49 9.05 7.19 -6.13
C GLU A 49 8.07 6.09 -5.70
N ALA A 50 8.56 4.95 -5.21
CA ALA A 50 7.70 3.87 -4.72
C ALA A 50 6.84 4.31 -3.52
N LYS A 51 7.42 5.13 -2.63
CA LYS A 51 6.71 5.72 -1.50
C LYS A 51 5.65 6.73 -1.95
N ALA A 52 5.94 7.55 -2.96
CA ALA A 52 4.95 8.46 -3.52
C ALA A 52 3.73 7.70 -4.07
N ILE A 53 3.95 6.58 -4.78
CA ILE A 53 2.85 5.73 -5.26
C ILE A 53 2.06 5.14 -4.09
N ALA A 54 2.72 4.59 -3.08
CA ALA A 54 2.06 4.03 -1.89
C ALA A 54 1.24 5.09 -1.12
N SER A 55 1.78 6.30 -1.02
CA SER A 55 1.13 7.43 -0.36
C SER A 55 -0.06 7.96 -1.16
N GLU A 56 0.02 7.99 -2.48
CA GLU A 56 -1.07 8.43 -3.35
C GLU A 56 -2.30 7.54 -3.21
N ILE A 57 -2.15 6.21 -3.24
CA ILE A 57 -3.25 5.28 -3.04
C ILE A 57 -3.78 5.31 -1.60
N ALA A 58 -2.91 5.40 -0.59
CA ALA A 58 -3.34 5.56 0.80
C ALA A 58 -4.20 6.83 0.97
N THR A 59 -3.75 7.94 0.38
CA THR A 59 -4.49 9.22 0.36
C THR A 59 -5.81 9.08 -0.39
N ALA A 60 -5.87 8.34 -1.49
CA ALA A 60 -7.11 8.10 -2.23
C ALA A 60 -8.13 7.31 -1.40
N ILE A 61 -7.68 6.28 -0.68
CA ILE A 61 -8.50 5.49 0.26
C ILE A 61 -9.02 6.37 1.40
N GLU A 62 -8.18 7.21 1.99
CA GLU A 62 -8.55 8.11 3.07
C GLU A 62 -9.49 9.23 2.61
N THR A 63 -9.26 9.78 1.42
CA THR A 63 -10.15 10.77 0.80
C THR A 63 -11.52 10.18 0.53
N MET A 64 -11.58 8.89 0.18
CA MET A 64 -12.84 8.17 0.03
C MET A 64 -13.63 8.16 1.34
N ASP A 65 -12.95 7.94 2.47
CA ASP A 65 -13.60 7.93 3.77
C ASP A 65 -14.23 9.28 4.15
N LEU A 66 -13.60 10.38 3.75
CA LEU A 66 -14.06 11.74 4.04
C LEU A 66 -15.27 12.18 3.20
N LYS A 67 -15.67 11.41 2.18
CA LYS A 67 -16.84 11.75 1.35
C LYS A 67 -18.14 11.55 2.15
N SER A 68 -19.01 12.56 2.05
CA SER A 68 -20.30 12.60 2.75
C SER A 68 -21.39 11.75 2.10
N GLU A 69 -21.15 11.22 0.91
CA GLU A 69 -22.13 10.46 0.11
C GLU A 69 -21.51 9.14 -0.35
N SER A 70 -22.35 8.13 -0.56
CA SER A 70 -21.91 6.88 -1.19
C SER A 70 -21.47 7.14 -2.62
N ASN A 71 -20.29 6.65 -2.99
CA ASN A 71 -19.75 6.88 -4.33
C ASN A 71 -18.75 5.80 -4.72
N ILE A 72 -18.56 5.63 -6.03
CA ILE A 72 -17.59 4.71 -6.63
C ILE A 72 -16.59 5.56 -7.39
N THR A 73 -15.30 5.25 -7.28
CA THR A 73 -14.26 5.94 -8.06
C THR A 73 -13.23 4.92 -8.53
N PRO A 74 -13.01 4.78 -9.85
CA PRO A 74 -11.92 3.98 -10.37
C PRO A 74 -10.60 4.67 -10.04
N TYR A 75 -9.63 3.90 -9.53
CA TYR A 75 -8.27 4.32 -9.28
C TYR A 75 -7.34 3.56 -10.23
N VAL A 76 -6.65 4.28 -11.09
CA VAL A 76 -5.67 3.74 -12.03
C VAL A 76 -4.29 4.07 -11.49
N PHE A 77 -3.42 3.06 -11.41
CA PHE A 77 -2.06 3.28 -10.96
C PHE A 77 -1.26 4.08 -11.99
N PRO A 78 -0.30 4.92 -11.54
CA PRO A 78 0.45 5.77 -12.44
C PRO A 78 1.34 4.96 -13.39
N PHE A 79 1.18 5.15 -14.70
CA PHE A 79 2.04 4.49 -15.68
C PHE A 79 3.51 4.88 -15.48
N LYS A 80 4.38 3.87 -15.37
CA LYS A 80 5.84 4.03 -15.26
C LYS A 80 6.54 3.20 -16.33
N ASN A 81 7.73 3.65 -16.71
CA ASN A 81 8.61 2.92 -17.64
C ASN A 81 9.35 1.75 -16.98
N TYR A 82 8.90 1.29 -15.81
CA TYR A 82 9.44 0.17 -15.06
C TYR A 82 8.31 -0.66 -14.47
N HIS A 83 8.56 -1.94 -14.28
CA HIS A 83 7.62 -2.82 -13.61
C HIS A 83 7.66 -2.61 -12.09
N TYR A 84 6.48 -2.52 -11.49
CA TYR A 84 6.31 -2.47 -10.04
C TYR A 84 5.00 -3.18 -9.68
N ASN A 85 4.99 -3.79 -8.50
CA ASN A 85 3.85 -4.51 -7.96
C ASN A 85 3.30 -3.76 -6.76
N VAL A 86 1.98 -3.70 -6.66
CA VAL A 86 1.30 -3.09 -5.52
C VAL A 86 0.61 -4.18 -4.73
N THR A 87 0.79 -4.14 -3.42
CA THR A 87 0.15 -5.05 -2.47
C THR A 87 -0.66 -4.24 -1.47
N ILE A 88 -1.96 -4.52 -1.36
CA ILE A 88 -2.89 -3.80 -0.49
C ILE A 88 -3.33 -4.75 0.64
N SER A 89 -3.28 -4.26 1.87
CA SER A 89 -3.77 -4.91 3.08
C SER A 89 -4.67 -3.95 3.86
N THR A 90 -5.34 -4.43 4.91
CA THR A 90 -6.22 -3.59 5.75
C THR A 90 -5.48 -2.51 6.52
N GLU A 91 -4.16 -2.61 6.64
CA GLU A 91 -3.35 -1.71 7.48
C GLU A 91 -2.24 -1.00 6.72
N TYR A 92 -1.93 -1.44 5.51
CA TYR A 92 -0.81 -0.90 4.75
C TYR A 92 -0.96 -1.13 3.26
N VAL A 93 -0.35 -0.23 2.49
CA VAL A 93 -0.07 -0.43 1.07
C VAL A 93 1.43 -0.57 0.90
N THR A 94 1.84 -1.57 0.12
CA THR A 94 3.24 -1.84 -0.18
C THR A 94 3.45 -1.78 -1.68
N VAL A 95 4.46 -1.03 -2.10
CA VAL A 95 4.88 -0.93 -3.49
C VAL A 95 6.27 -1.55 -3.59
N MET A 96 6.40 -2.56 -4.45
CA MET A 96 7.65 -3.25 -4.72
C MET A 96 8.09 -2.94 -6.13
N ARG A 97 9.30 -2.40 -6.27
CA ARG A 97 9.91 -2.07 -7.56
C ARG A 97 11.16 -2.91 -7.77
N GLU A 98 11.29 -3.47 -8.96
CA GLU A 98 12.50 -4.19 -9.37
C GLU A 98 13.56 -3.23 -9.94
N GLY A 99 14.84 -3.62 -9.83
CA GLY A 99 15.96 -2.90 -10.43
C GLY A 99 16.64 -1.92 -9.46
N GLY A 100 16.67 -2.22 -8.17
CA GLY A 100 17.58 -1.54 -7.26
C GLY A 100 19.03 -1.95 -7.52
N THR A 101 19.97 -1.07 -7.18
CA THR A 101 21.40 -1.25 -7.47
C THR A 101 22.11 -1.94 -6.32
N PHE A 102 21.63 -1.73 -5.09
CA PHE A 102 22.12 -2.34 -3.86
C PHE A 102 21.25 -3.52 -3.40
N THR A 103 19.93 -3.40 -3.55
CA THR A 103 18.95 -4.47 -3.34
C THR A 103 18.14 -4.64 -4.61
N ASP A 104 18.07 -5.85 -5.16
CA ASP A 104 17.37 -6.11 -6.43
C ASP A 104 15.91 -5.62 -6.42
N VAL A 105 15.29 -5.63 -5.23
CA VAL A 105 13.92 -5.16 -5.00
C VAL A 105 13.91 -4.03 -3.98
N ILE A 106 13.35 -2.88 -4.37
CA ILE A 106 13.10 -1.73 -3.50
C ILE A 106 11.65 -1.80 -3.04
N THR A 107 11.43 -1.76 -1.72
CA THR A 107 10.10 -1.87 -1.13
C THR A 107 9.78 -0.61 -0.34
N ALA A 108 8.68 0.05 -0.69
CA ALA A 108 8.12 1.16 0.08
C ALA A 108 6.78 0.74 0.68
N ARG A 109 6.52 1.15 1.92
CA ARG A 109 5.29 0.81 2.64
C ARG A 109 4.69 2.06 3.28
N GLU A 110 3.41 2.27 3.04
CA GLU A 110 2.62 3.32 3.66
C GLU A 110 1.54 2.68 4.55
N ALA A 111 1.33 3.24 5.74
CA ALA A 111 0.28 2.79 6.64
C ALA A 111 -1.06 3.44 6.26
N LEU A 112 -2.15 2.71 6.42
CA LEU A 112 -3.49 3.25 6.21
C LEU A 112 -4.08 3.74 7.54
N LEU A 113 -4.59 4.97 7.57
CA LEU A 113 -5.27 5.50 8.77
C LEU A 113 -6.63 4.86 9.01
N ILE A 114 -7.30 4.45 7.93
CA ILE A 114 -8.57 3.73 7.96
C ILE A 114 -8.38 2.29 7.51
N LYS A 115 -9.27 1.40 7.95
CA LYS A 115 -9.23 -0.02 7.59
C LYS A 115 -10.24 -0.33 6.49
N PRO A 116 -9.85 -0.39 5.20
CA PRO A 116 -10.77 -0.70 4.12
C PRO A 116 -11.18 -2.17 4.11
N PHE A 117 -12.38 -2.45 3.60
CA PHE A 117 -12.83 -3.78 3.25
C PHE A 117 -12.28 -4.15 1.88
N ILE A 118 -11.20 -4.94 1.87
CA ILE A 118 -10.63 -5.44 0.62
C ILE A 118 -11.43 -6.66 0.18
N ARG A 119 -11.92 -6.62 -1.06
CA ARG A 119 -12.75 -7.62 -1.71
C ARG A 119 -12.05 -8.11 -2.98
N PRO A 120 -11.06 -9.01 -2.87
CA PRO A 120 -10.41 -9.62 -4.02
C PRO A 120 -11.44 -10.42 -4.83
N ALA A 121 -11.42 -10.27 -6.15
CA ALA A 121 -12.37 -10.94 -7.04
C ALA A 121 -12.27 -12.49 -6.98
N ALA A 122 -11.11 -13.01 -6.57
CA ALA A 122 -10.87 -14.45 -6.41
C ALA A 122 -11.51 -15.05 -5.14
N TRP A 123 -12.06 -14.23 -4.23
CA TRP A 123 -12.62 -14.72 -2.97
C TRP A 123 -14.13 -14.88 -3.07
N ASP A 124 -14.64 -16.00 -2.57
CA ASP A 124 -16.09 -16.24 -2.43
C ASP A 124 -16.61 -15.51 -1.19
N LEU A 125 -17.04 -14.26 -1.38
CA LEU A 125 -17.48 -13.35 -0.33
C LEU A 125 -19.00 -13.12 -0.44
N ALA A 126 -19.64 -12.84 0.69
CA ALA A 126 -21.08 -12.61 0.74
C ALA A 126 -21.53 -11.35 -0.04
N TRP A 127 -20.60 -10.41 -0.23
CA TRP A 127 -20.75 -9.19 -1.02
C TRP A 127 -19.36 -8.66 -1.39
N ASN A 128 -19.27 -8.04 -2.56
CA ASN A 128 -18.06 -7.41 -3.09
C ASN A 128 -18.24 -5.91 -3.34
N THR A 129 -19.46 -5.48 -3.66
CA THR A 129 -19.81 -4.07 -3.93
C THR A 129 -20.73 -3.49 -2.85
N SER A 130 -20.88 -2.17 -2.85
CA SER A 130 -21.84 -1.46 -1.98
C SER A 130 -23.30 -1.87 -2.25
N GLU A 131 -23.67 -2.14 -3.51
CA GLU A 131 -25.01 -2.60 -3.87
C GLU A 131 -25.29 -4.00 -3.29
N GLU A 132 -24.37 -4.94 -3.50
CA GLU A 132 -24.47 -6.30 -2.95
C GLU A 132 -24.49 -6.28 -1.42
N LEU A 133 -23.77 -5.35 -0.79
CA LEU A 133 -23.80 -5.15 0.66
C LEU A 133 -25.20 -4.78 1.15
N TYR A 134 -25.86 -3.79 0.54
CA TYR A 134 -27.21 -3.40 0.95
C TYR A 134 -28.20 -4.54 0.78
N ASP A 135 -28.05 -5.32 -0.29
CA ASP A 135 -28.84 -6.52 -0.54
C ASP A 135 -28.61 -7.60 0.53
N PHE A 136 -27.36 -7.83 0.91
CA PHE A 136 -26.98 -8.74 1.99
C PHE A 136 -27.57 -8.30 3.33
N LEU A 137 -27.47 -7.02 3.67
CA LEU A 137 -28.00 -6.44 4.91
C LEU A 137 -29.54 -6.57 4.96
N TRP A 138 -30.21 -6.29 3.84
CA TRP A 138 -31.67 -6.40 3.71
C TRP A 138 -32.18 -7.83 3.95
N ARG A 139 -31.48 -8.83 3.39
CA ARG A 139 -31.83 -10.25 3.53
C ARG A 139 -31.50 -10.81 4.91
N THR A 140 -30.37 -10.44 5.48
CA THR A 140 -29.82 -11.06 6.69
C THR A 140 -30.34 -10.42 7.98
N TYR A 141 -30.40 -9.08 8.02
CA TYR A 141 -30.72 -8.31 9.22
C TYR A 141 -32.02 -7.51 9.06
N GLY A 142 -32.30 -7.08 7.84
CA GLY A 142 -33.38 -6.16 7.50
C GLY A 142 -34.80 -6.68 7.59
N GLY A 143 -35.00 -8.00 7.70
CA GLY A 143 -36.34 -8.61 7.65
C GLY A 143 -37.15 -8.21 6.41
N ARG A 144 -36.46 -7.87 5.30
CA ARG A 144 -37.01 -7.30 4.07
C ARG A 144 -37.61 -5.88 4.17
N GLN A 145 -37.38 -5.17 5.27
CA GLN A 145 -37.89 -3.81 5.48
C GLN A 145 -36.77 -2.76 5.53
N TYR A 146 -35.59 -3.14 6.01
CA TYR A 146 -34.46 -2.24 6.22
C TYR A 146 -33.24 -2.74 5.44
N ALA A 147 -32.64 -1.90 4.61
CA ALA A 147 -31.42 -2.25 3.86
C ALA A 147 -30.17 -1.56 4.43
N GLY A 148 -30.37 -0.55 5.29
CA GLY A 148 -29.29 0.28 5.81
C GLY A 148 -28.83 1.36 4.81
N ASN A 149 -29.53 1.55 3.69
CA ASN A 149 -29.31 2.68 2.78
C ASN A 149 -30.13 3.91 3.23
N ASP A 150 -29.99 5.01 2.49
CA ASP A 150 -30.64 6.30 2.75
C ASP A 150 -32.17 6.22 2.76
N THR A 151 -32.74 5.41 1.86
CA THR A 151 -34.19 5.22 1.71
C THR A 151 -34.78 4.26 2.74
N HIS A 152 -34.02 3.25 3.16
CA HIS A 152 -34.44 2.20 4.08
C HIS A 152 -33.44 2.03 5.25
N PRO A 153 -33.27 3.06 6.10
CA PRO A 153 -32.31 3.05 7.19
C PRO A 153 -32.72 2.07 8.28
N PHE A 154 -31.73 1.56 9.03
CA PHE A 154 -32.00 0.70 10.18
C PHE A 154 -32.61 1.48 11.35
N PRO A 155 -33.60 0.95 12.07
CA PRO A 155 -34.18 1.62 13.22
C PRO A 155 -33.19 1.62 14.40
N LEU A 156 -32.70 2.79 14.81
CA LEU A 156 -31.67 2.90 15.86
C LEU A 156 -32.20 2.52 17.26
N ASN A 157 -33.51 2.64 17.47
CA ASN A 157 -34.17 2.19 18.70
C ASN A 157 -34.14 0.65 18.87
N ASN A 158 -33.78 -0.11 17.83
CA ASN A 158 -33.55 -1.54 17.92
C ASN A 158 -32.06 -1.82 18.22
N GLU A 159 -31.66 -1.64 19.48
CA GLU A 159 -30.26 -1.80 19.93
C GLU A 159 -29.66 -3.17 19.56
N ASN A 160 -30.46 -4.24 19.61
CA ASN A 160 -30.01 -5.58 19.25
C ASN A 160 -29.62 -5.67 17.77
N LEU A 161 -30.45 -5.11 16.87
CA LEU A 161 -30.18 -5.07 15.45
C LEU A 161 -28.92 -4.24 15.15
N VAL A 162 -28.82 -3.04 15.73
CA VAL A 162 -27.66 -2.16 15.56
C VAL A 162 -26.38 -2.86 16.03
N LYS A 163 -26.42 -3.53 17.18
CA LYS A 163 -25.29 -4.29 17.71
C LYS A 163 -24.90 -5.44 16.79
N GLN A 164 -25.86 -6.19 16.24
CA GLN A 164 -25.57 -7.29 15.31
C GLN A 164 -24.90 -6.79 14.02
N VAL A 165 -25.42 -5.70 13.45
CA VAL A 165 -24.85 -5.09 12.23
C VAL A 165 -23.42 -4.59 12.50
N LYS A 166 -23.21 -3.83 13.59
CA LYS A 166 -21.86 -3.34 13.95
C LYS A 166 -20.89 -4.48 14.26
N GLN A 167 -21.35 -5.54 14.94
CA GLN A 167 -20.54 -6.72 15.23
C GLN A 167 -20.14 -7.45 13.95
N TYR A 168 -21.06 -7.60 12.99
CA TYR A 168 -20.76 -8.21 11.70
C TYR A 168 -19.59 -7.51 11.01
N PHE A 169 -19.61 -6.18 10.90
CA PHE A 169 -18.50 -5.44 10.27
C PHE A 169 -17.18 -5.60 11.02
N SER A 170 -17.21 -5.60 12.36
CA SER A 170 -16.01 -5.84 13.16
C SER A 170 -15.42 -7.24 12.93
N ASP A 171 -16.28 -8.26 12.92
CA ASP A 171 -15.87 -9.66 12.72
C ASP A 171 -15.37 -9.89 11.30
N GLU A 172 -16.06 -9.31 10.32
CA GLU A 172 -15.69 -9.38 8.91
C GLU A 172 -14.34 -8.73 8.66
N LEU A 173 -14.10 -7.54 9.22
CA LEU A 173 -12.83 -6.84 9.07
C LEU A 173 -11.68 -7.64 9.71
N ALA A 174 -11.92 -8.25 10.88
CA ALA A 174 -10.94 -9.13 11.52
C ALA A 174 -10.62 -10.38 10.68
N ARG A 175 -11.63 -10.99 10.05
CA ARG A 175 -11.44 -12.14 9.14
C ARG A 175 -10.66 -11.75 7.90
N THR A 176 -11.05 -10.66 7.25
CA THR A 176 -10.40 -10.14 6.05
C THR A 176 -8.94 -9.78 6.35
N ALA A 177 -8.66 -9.13 7.47
CA ALA A 177 -7.29 -8.83 7.90
C ALA A 177 -6.44 -10.10 8.09
N LEU A 178 -6.99 -11.14 8.72
CA LEU A 178 -6.30 -12.42 8.90
C LEU A 178 -6.00 -13.11 7.56
N GLN A 179 -6.94 -13.04 6.62
CA GLN A 179 -6.80 -13.66 5.31
C GLN A 179 -5.78 -12.90 4.46
N LEU A 180 -5.82 -11.57 4.45
CA LEU A 180 -4.84 -10.72 3.77
C LEU A 180 -3.44 -10.82 4.37
N ALA A 181 -3.32 -11.05 5.69
CA ALA A 181 -2.01 -11.30 6.30
C ALA A 181 -1.35 -12.57 5.75
N ARG A 182 -2.14 -13.56 5.30
CA ARG A 182 -1.64 -14.78 4.65
C ARG A 182 -1.43 -14.60 3.15
N GLN A 183 -2.38 -13.95 2.49
CA GLN A 183 -2.37 -13.73 1.05
C GLN A 183 -2.89 -12.32 0.77
N PRO A 184 -2.01 -11.31 0.80
CA PRO A 184 -2.44 -9.95 0.58
C PRO A 184 -2.82 -9.74 -0.89
N LEU A 185 -3.70 -8.77 -1.16
CA LEU A 185 -4.16 -8.48 -2.51
C LEU A 185 -2.98 -7.94 -3.32
N ARG A 186 -2.54 -8.71 -4.31
CA ARG A 186 -1.49 -8.31 -5.25
C ARG A 186 -2.14 -7.80 -6.52
N ILE A 187 -1.80 -6.59 -6.91
CA ILE A 187 -2.14 -6.00 -8.19
C ILE A 187 -0.97 -6.33 -9.13
N GLU A 188 -1.19 -7.32 -10.01
CA GLU A 188 -0.18 -7.78 -10.97
C GLU A 188 -0.20 -6.93 -12.26
N ASP A 189 -1.38 -6.48 -12.69
CA ASP A 189 -1.51 -5.51 -13.80
C ASP A 189 -1.91 -4.14 -13.24
N THR A 190 -0.98 -3.19 -13.32
CA THR A 190 -1.20 -1.80 -12.88
C THR A 190 -2.05 -0.98 -13.85
N ASN A 191 -2.36 -1.51 -15.03
CA ASN A 191 -3.28 -0.89 -15.98
C ASN A 191 -4.74 -1.21 -15.67
N GLU A 192 -5.00 -2.28 -14.92
CA GLU A 192 -6.36 -2.61 -14.46
C GLU A 192 -6.74 -1.69 -13.30
N PRO A 193 -7.86 -0.95 -13.39
CA PRO A 193 -8.31 -0.10 -12.31
C PRO A 193 -8.74 -0.93 -11.10
N ILE A 194 -8.42 -0.44 -9.91
CA ILE A 194 -9.12 -0.86 -8.70
C ILE A 194 -10.29 0.10 -8.45
N PHE A 195 -11.38 -0.39 -7.91
CA PHE A 195 -12.52 0.43 -7.56
C PHE A 195 -12.50 0.72 -6.07
N LEU A 196 -12.53 2.02 -5.75
CA LEU A 196 -12.69 2.51 -4.40
C LEU A 196 -14.15 2.92 -4.22
N GLU A 197 -14.87 2.27 -3.32
CA GLU A 197 -16.26 2.61 -3.00
C GLU A 197 -16.40 3.10 -1.56
N LYS A 198 -17.19 4.16 -1.37
CA LYS A 198 -17.75 4.52 -0.07
C LYS A 198 -19.16 3.98 0.01
N ALA A 199 -19.44 3.19 1.05
CA ALA A 199 -20.80 2.83 1.43
C ALA A 199 -21.15 3.47 2.77
N LEU A 200 -22.31 4.11 2.84
CA LEU A 200 -22.86 4.68 4.07
C LEU A 200 -24.01 3.82 4.57
N ILE A 201 -23.94 3.44 5.84
CA ILE A 201 -24.98 2.66 6.52
C ILE A 201 -25.73 3.59 7.44
N TYR A 202 -27.02 3.78 7.17
CA TYR A 202 -27.86 4.75 7.86
C TYR A 202 -28.65 4.09 8.99
N PHE A 203 -28.68 4.77 10.14
CA PHE A 203 -29.47 4.41 11.30
C PHE A 203 -30.40 5.57 11.67
N LYS A 204 -31.70 5.31 11.74
CA LYS A 204 -32.72 6.33 11.98
C LYS A 204 -33.14 6.37 13.45
N HIS A 205 -33.03 7.55 14.05
CA HIS A 205 -33.56 7.85 15.37
C HIS A 205 -35.09 7.98 15.34
N GLY A 206 -35.75 7.75 16.47
CA GLY A 206 -37.20 7.90 16.61
C GLY A 206 -37.71 9.34 16.37
N ASN A 207 -36.84 10.35 16.48
CA ASN A 207 -37.13 11.76 16.21
C ASN A 207 -36.93 12.14 14.72
N GLY A 208 -36.42 11.23 13.88
CA GLY A 208 -36.17 11.46 12.46
C GLY A 208 -34.70 11.71 12.09
N ASP A 209 -33.81 11.92 13.07
CA ASP A 209 -32.38 12.12 12.81
C ASP A 209 -31.71 10.85 12.26
N LEU A 210 -30.62 11.03 11.50
CA LEU A 210 -29.85 9.94 10.93
C LEU A 210 -28.43 9.92 11.51
N ASP A 211 -28.04 8.75 12.00
CA ASP A 211 -26.65 8.41 12.32
C ASP A 211 -26.09 7.57 11.16
N THR A 212 -24.79 7.69 10.87
CA THR A 212 -24.16 7.02 9.74
C THR A 212 -22.89 6.28 10.14
N MET A 213 -22.73 5.08 9.58
CA MET A 213 -21.49 4.34 9.62
C MET A 213 -20.95 4.25 8.20
N GLY A 214 -19.83 4.92 7.94
CA GLY A 214 -19.14 4.83 6.67
C GLY A 214 -18.17 3.67 6.63
N ILE A 215 -18.12 2.98 5.50
CA ILE A 215 -17.10 1.98 5.20
C ILE A 215 -16.50 2.24 3.82
N VAL A 216 -15.21 1.95 3.67
CA VAL A 216 -14.52 2.01 2.39
C VAL A 216 -14.29 0.59 1.90
N ILE A 217 -14.67 0.32 0.65
CA ILE A 217 -14.56 -0.98 0.00
C ILE A 217 -13.56 -0.83 -1.14
N ILE A 218 -12.65 -1.80 -1.27
CA ILE A 218 -11.68 -1.88 -2.38
C ILE A 218 -11.94 -3.18 -3.09
N HIS A 219 -12.29 -3.13 -4.38
CA HIS A 219 -12.51 -4.33 -5.18
C HIS A 219 -11.90 -4.20 -6.58
N GLN A 220 -11.81 -5.33 -7.27
CA GLN A 220 -11.42 -5.44 -8.66
C GLN A 220 -12.58 -6.04 -9.43
N GLU A 221 -12.87 -5.50 -10.63
CA GLU A 221 -13.75 -6.20 -11.55
C GLU A 221 -13.06 -7.48 -12.04
N VAL A 222 -13.79 -8.60 -12.06
CA VAL A 222 -13.30 -9.82 -12.72
C VAL A 222 -13.25 -9.50 -14.22
N PRO A 223 -12.10 -9.62 -14.90
CA PRO A 223 -12.08 -9.52 -16.36
C PRO A 223 -13.02 -10.59 -16.94
N SER A 224 -14.09 -10.13 -17.61
CA SER A 224 -15.09 -10.92 -18.32
C SER A 224 -14.52 -11.62 -19.55
#